data_AF-A0A8J5MB00-F1
#
_entry.id   AF-A0A8J5MB00-F1
#
_cell.length_a   1.000
_cell.length_b   1.000
_cell.length_c   1.000
_cell.angle_alpha   90.00
_cell.angle_beta   90.00
_cell.angle_gamma   90.00
#
_symmetry.space_group_name_H-M   'P 1'
#
loop_
_entity.id
_entity.type
_entity.pdbx_description
1 polymer ?
#
loop_
_entity_poly.entity_id
_entity_poly.type
_entity_poly.pdbx_seq_one_letter_code
_entity_poly.pdbx_strand_id
1 'polypeptide(L)'
;MPAAALGGHLKVMKLLDATYHLDWSEKAIDNAISEGHTEAVKWLYYHLNQTLYGRFAIRAARNDCIGVLQFMDTVSGLCRNESIYFVGCGIRIPKW
;
A
#
# COMPACT_ATOMS: atom_id res chain seq x y z
N MET A 1 6.65 -13.18 -3.54
CA MET A 1 5.71 -13.57 -4.62
C MET A 1 4.49 -12.65 -4.61
N PRO A 2 4.18 -11.93 -5.72
CA PRO A 2 3.11 -10.92 -5.75
C PRO A 2 1.69 -11.46 -5.49
N ALA A 3 1.45 -12.75 -5.77
CA ALA A 3 0.15 -13.38 -5.58
C ALA A 3 -0.29 -13.45 -4.11
N ALA A 4 0.64 -13.67 -3.17
CA ALA A 4 0.31 -13.70 -1.74
C ALA A 4 -0.10 -12.32 -1.21
N ALA A 5 0.51 -11.26 -1.75
CA ALA A 5 0.16 -9.88 -1.44
C ALA A 5 -1.19 -9.49 -2.06
N LEU A 6 -1.48 -9.97 -3.27
CA LEU A 6 -2.78 -9.81 -3.93
C LEU A 6 -3.92 -10.43 -3.09
N GLY A 7 -3.72 -11.61 -2.52
CA GLY A 7 -4.75 -12.24 -1.66
C GLY A 7 -4.78 -11.75 -0.21
N GLY A 8 -3.95 -10.78 0.16
CA GLY A 8 -3.86 -10.27 1.53
C GLY A 8 -3.37 -11.30 2.54
N HIS A 9 -2.70 -12.37 2.09
CA HIS A 9 -2.29 -13.50 2.90
C HIS A 9 -1.01 -13.19 3.70
N LEU A 10 -1.08 -12.24 4.64
CA LEU A 10 0.04 -11.76 5.43
C LEU A 10 0.85 -12.90 6.10
N LYS A 11 0.16 -13.95 6.58
CA LYS A 11 0.82 -15.10 7.21
C LYS A 11 1.70 -15.89 6.22
N VAL A 12 1.22 -16.03 4.98
CA VAL A 12 1.98 -16.67 3.89
C VAL A 12 3.14 -15.76 3.46
N MET A 13 2.92 -14.45 3.40
CA MET A 13 3.99 -13.49 3.08
C MET A 13 5.13 -13.58 4.10
N LYS A 14 4.82 -13.58 5.40
CA LYS A 14 5.81 -13.75 6.48
C LYS A 14 6.55 -15.08 6.39
N LEU A 15 5.83 -16.18 6.12
CA LEU A 15 6.43 -17.50 5.99
C LEU A 15 7.40 -17.55 4.80
N LEU A 16 6.96 -17.07 3.64
CA LEU A 16 7.75 -17.05 2.41
C LEU A 16 9.02 -16.22 2.57
N ASP A 17 8.91 -15.07 3.23
CA ASP A 17 10.04 -14.18 3.48
C ASP A 17 11.05 -14.79 4.46
N ALA A 18 10.57 -15.37 5.57
CA ALA A 18 11.43 -16.02 6.54
C ALA A 18 12.10 -17.31 6.00
N THR A 19 11.48 -17.99 5.04
CA THR A 19 11.98 -19.27 4.51
C THR A 19 12.89 -19.09 3.30
N TYR A 20 12.55 -18.14 2.42
CA TYR A 20 13.20 -18.01 1.11
C TYR A 20 13.90 -16.66 0.90
N HIS A 21 13.80 -15.72 1.85
CA HIS A 21 14.33 -14.36 1.71
C HIS A 21 13.98 -13.76 0.35
N LEU A 22 12.69 -13.86 0.00
CA LEU A 22 12.19 -13.47 -1.30
C LEU A 22 12.30 -11.96 -1.49
N ASP A 23 12.83 -11.53 -2.62
CA ASP A 23 12.73 -10.14 -3.03
C ASP A 23 11.28 -9.81 -3.39
N TRP A 24 10.67 -8.94 -2.58
CA TRP A 24 9.33 -8.43 -2.83
C TRP A 24 9.43 -7.23 -3.77
N SER A 25 9.14 -7.46 -5.05
CA SER A 25 9.07 -6.40 -6.05
C SER A 25 7.98 -5.38 -5.72
N GLU A 26 8.09 -4.17 -6.27
CA GLU A 26 7.08 -3.11 -6.21
C GLU A 26 5.66 -3.57 -6.61
N LYS A 27 5.54 -4.56 -7.51
CA LYS A 27 4.26 -5.17 -7.90
C LYS A 27 3.52 -5.80 -6.71
N ALA A 28 4.23 -6.28 -5.70
CA ALA A 28 3.59 -6.86 -4.52
C ALA A 28 2.89 -5.79 -3.68
N ILE A 29 3.50 -4.61 -3.53
CA ILE A 29 2.85 -3.45 -2.89
C ILE A 29 1.65 -3.04 -3.73
N ASP A 30 1.84 -2.89 -5.05
CA ASP A 30 0.79 -2.44 -5.96
C ASP A 30 -0.45 -3.35 -5.91
N ASN A 31 -0.24 -4.66 -5.87
CA ASN A 31 -1.29 -5.67 -5.73
C ASN A 31 -2.00 -5.55 -4.37
N ALA A 32 -1.24 -5.46 -3.27
CA ALA A 32 -1.81 -5.30 -1.93
C ALA A 32 -2.65 -4.03 -1.81
N ILE A 33 -2.19 -2.93 -2.42
CA ILE A 33 -2.93 -1.66 -2.46
C ILE A 33 -4.17 -1.78 -3.33
N SER A 34 -4.06 -2.44 -4.49
CA SER A 34 -5.18 -2.55 -5.42
C SER A 34 -6.35 -3.33 -4.80
N GLU A 35 -6.06 -4.30 -3.93
CA GLU A 35 -7.06 -5.09 -3.21
C GLU A 35 -7.39 -4.52 -1.81
N GLY A 36 -6.82 -3.37 -1.44
CA GLY A 36 -7.09 -2.70 -0.14
C GLY A 36 -6.51 -3.40 1.09
N HIS A 37 -5.56 -4.30 0.91
CA HIS A 37 -4.90 -5.07 1.97
C HIS A 37 -3.88 -4.23 2.75
N THR A 38 -4.39 -3.31 3.55
CA THR A 38 -3.60 -2.33 4.33
C THR A 38 -2.52 -2.99 5.19
N GLU A 39 -2.81 -4.11 5.86
CA GLU A 39 -1.83 -4.82 6.69
C GLU A 39 -0.67 -5.45 5.89
N ALA A 40 -0.94 -5.91 4.67
CA ALA A 40 0.11 -6.39 3.78
C ALA A 40 1.03 -5.23 3.36
N VAL A 41 0.47 -4.05 3.06
CA VAL A 41 1.25 -2.84 2.72
C VAL A 41 2.11 -2.38 3.90
N LYS A 42 1.54 -2.33 5.12
CA LYS A 42 2.30 -2.00 6.34
C LYS A 42 3.47 -2.94 6.54
N TRP A 43 3.24 -4.25 6.37
CA TRP A 43 4.29 -5.24 6.54
C TRP A 43 5.40 -5.11 5.49
N LEU A 44 5.04 -4.92 4.22
CA LEU A 44 6.01 -4.68 3.15
C LEU A 44 6.85 -3.41 3.42
N TYR A 45 6.24 -2.36 3.97
CA TYR A 45 6.96 -1.13 4.31
C TYR A 45 7.90 -1.31 5.51
N TYR A 46 7.38 -1.77 6.66
CA TYR A 46 8.16 -1.82 7.91
C TYR A 46 9.18 -2.96 7.95
N HIS A 47 8.84 -4.13 7.42
CA HIS A 47 9.71 -5.32 7.56
C HIS A 47 10.66 -5.50 6.40
N LEU A 48 10.28 -5.10 5.19
CA LEU A 48 11.10 -5.27 4.00
C LEU A 48 11.73 -3.95 3.52
N ASN A 49 11.53 -2.87 4.28
CA ASN A 49 12.06 -1.55 4.00
C ASN A 49 11.73 -1.07 2.57
N GLN A 50 10.58 -1.50 2.03
CA GLN A 50 10.14 -1.11 0.70
C GLN A 50 9.67 0.35 0.72
N THR A 51 10.00 1.11 -0.33
CA THR A 51 9.62 2.52 -0.41
C THR A 51 8.21 2.69 -0.98
N LEU A 52 7.39 3.53 -0.34
CA LEU A 52 6.08 3.92 -0.86
C LEU A 52 6.22 5.18 -1.73
N TYR A 53 6.09 5.02 -3.04
CA TYR A 53 6.08 6.11 -4.01
C TYR A 53 4.71 6.78 -4.12
N GLY A 54 4.67 8.05 -4.54
CA GLY A 54 3.42 8.79 -4.77
C GLY A 54 2.43 8.11 -5.73
N ARG A 55 2.91 7.30 -6.69
CA ARG A 55 2.05 6.49 -7.58
C ARG A 55 1.17 5.49 -6.82
N PHE A 56 1.64 4.99 -5.69
CA PHE A 56 0.87 4.07 -4.85
C PHE A 56 -0.25 4.81 -4.10
N ALA A 57 -0.02 6.05 -3.70
CA ALA A 57 -1.07 6.88 -3.11
C ALA A 57 -2.17 7.19 -4.14
N ILE A 58 -1.79 7.50 -5.39
CA ILE A 58 -2.77 7.64 -6.49
C ILE A 58 -3.57 6.35 -6.71
N ARG A 59 -2.90 5.18 -6.68
CA ARG A 59 -3.56 3.88 -6.81
C ARG A 59 -4.54 3.62 -5.66
N ALA A 60 -4.09 3.86 -4.42
CA ALA A 60 -4.92 3.71 -3.23
C ALA A 60 -6.16 4.62 -3.29
N ALA A 61 -5.99 5.86 -3.76
CA ALA A 61 -7.09 6.79 -3.93
C ALA A 61 -8.10 6.33 -4.99
N ARG A 62 -7.65 5.78 -6.13
CA ARG A 62 -8.54 5.27 -7.18
C ARG A 62 -9.34 4.04 -6.75
N ASN A 63 -8.80 3.25 -5.83
CA ASN A 63 -9.45 2.04 -5.30
C ASN A 63 -10.17 2.29 -3.96
N ASP A 64 -10.38 3.55 -3.57
CA ASP A 64 -11.04 3.95 -2.31
C ASP A 64 -10.42 3.29 -1.06
N CYS A 65 -9.12 3.04 -1.09
CA CYS A 65 -8.38 2.36 -0.05
C CYS A 65 -7.91 3.35 1.03
N ILE A 66 -8.88 3.89 1.78
CA ILE A 66 -8.66 4.93 2.80
C ILE A 66 -7.61 4.50 3.84
N GLY A 67 -7.60 3.23 4.25
CA GLY A 67 -6.64 2.73 5.25
C GLY A 67 -5.17 2.83 4.79
N VAL A 68 -4.90 2.62 3.50
CA VAL A 68 -3.55 2.77 2.94
C VAL A 68 -3.17 4.24 2.83
N LEU A 69 -4.12 5.11 2.45
CA LEU A 69 -3.89 6.56 2.39
C LEU A 69 -3.58 7.15 3.78
N GLN A 70 -4.35 6.76 4.80
CA GLN A 70 -4.08 7.11 6.19
C GLN A 70 -2.67 6.68 6.60
N PHE A 71 -2.32 5.43 6.28
CA PHE A 71 -1.01 4.92 6.59
C PHE A 71 0.11 5.72 5.90
N MET A 72 0.00 5.97 4.59
CA MET A 72 0.98 6.77 3.85
C MET A 72 1.09 8.21 4.39
N ASP A 73 -0.01 8.80 4.84
CA ASP A 73 -0.01 10.13 5.45
C ASP A 73 0.81 10.13 6.75
N THR A 74 0.56 9.14 7.64
CA THR A 74 1.30 9.01 8.91
C THR A 74 2.79 8.77 8.72
N VAL A 75 3.18 8.08 7.66
CA VAL A 75 4.56 7.62 7.47
C VAL A 75 5.39 8.62 6.68
N SER A 76 4.81 9.22 5.64
CA SER A 76 5.58 9.94 4.62
C SER A 76 5.17 11.40 4.48
N GLY A 77 4.02 11.82 5.03
CA GLY A 77 3.44 13.15 4.82
C GLY A 77 3.15 13.48 3.34
N LEU A 78 3.31 12.50 2.45
CA LEU A 78 3.13 12.61 1.00
C LEU A 78 1.69 12.92 0.62
N CYS A 79 0.74 12.49 1.46
CA CYS A 79 -0.68 12.70 1.25
C CYS A 79 -1.13 14.12 1.63
N ARG A 80 -0.24 15.04 2.04
CA ARG A 80 -0.57 16.47 2.14
C ARG A 80 -0.91 17.11 0.79
N ASN A 81 -0.48 16.52 -0.31
CA ASN A 81 -0.80 17.03 -1.64
C ASN A 81 -2.25 16.68 -1.98
N GLU A 82 -3.15 17.65 -1.83
CA GLU A 82 -4.59 17.54 -2.10
C GLU A 82 -4.88 16.91 -3.47
N SER A 83 -4.01 17.17 -4.45
CA SER A 83 -4.08 16.61 -5.81
C SER A 83 -4.14 15.09 -5.84
N ILE A 84 -3.49 14.40 -4.89
CA ILE A 84 -3.48 12.93 -4.82
C ILE A 84 -4.89 12.41 -4.50
N TYR A 85 -5.63 13.08 -3.63
CA TYR A 85 -7.02 12.73 -3.33
C TYR A 85 -7.95 13.07 -4.50
N PHE A 86 -7.69 14.15 -5.24
CA PHE A 86 -8.49 14.53 -6.41
C PHE A 86 -8.44 13.48 -7.53
N VAL A 87 -7.30 12.81 -7.76
CA VAL A 87 -7.15 11.82 -8.82
C VAL A 87 -7.97 10.53 -8.57
N GLY A 88 -8.24 10.21 -7.31
CA GLY A 88 -8.96 8.99 -6.94
C GLY A 88 -10.40 9.20 -6.48
N CYS A 89 -10.68 10.26 -5.72
CA CYS A 89 -11.89 10.35 -4.91
C CYS A 89 -13.02 11.17 -5.54
N GLY A 90 -12.83 11.79 -6.71
CA GLY A 90 -13.87 12.61 -7.35
C GLY A 90 -14.48 13.61 -6.37
N ILE A 91 -13.77 14.68 -6.04
CA ILE A 91 -14.22 15.78 -5.17
C ILE A 91 -14.44 15.41 -3.68
N ARG A 92 -14.29 14.15 -3.26
CA ARG A 92 -14.25 13.80 -1.82
C ARG A 92 -12.86 14.09 -1.25
N ILE A 93 -12.67 15.31 -0.77
CA ILE A 93 -11.55 15.64 0.11
C ILE A 93 -11.84 14.98 1.46
N PRO A 94 -11.00 14.04 1.95
CA PRO A 94 -11.19 13.50 3.30
C PRO A 94 -11.05 14.65 4.30
N LYS A 95 -12.12 14.91 5.05
CA LYS A 95 -12.09 15.81 6.21
C LYS A 95 -11.43 15.03 7.35
N TRP A 96 -10.17 15.34 7.61
CA TRP A 96 -9.45 14.89 8.79
C TRP A 96 -9.90 15.66 10.03
#